data_AF-A0A7W1A8T2-F1
#
_entry.id   AF-A0A7W1A8T2-F1
#
_cell.length_a   1.000
_cell.length_b   1.000
_cell.length_c   1.000
_cell.angle_alpha   90.00
_cell.angle_beta   90.00
_cell.angle_gamma   90.00
#
_symmetry.space_group_name_H-M   'P 1'
#
loop_
_entity.id
_entity.type
_entity.pdbx_description
1 polymer ?
#
loop_
_entity_poly.entity_id
_entity_poly.type
_entity_poly.pdbx_seq_one_letter_code
_entity_poly.pdbx_strand_id
1 'polypeptide(L)'
;MSGPDMLLLTTFAPAAAADLALAVRQFDFQHFSHHPVAAQHCQQHAQQCTYDLYIDTRNYTSIVSSIEGRQTANIWIYHTITVCQAALSIERGYGGYGDPFLAEERRLLGWLMQIRQLEPQMWRMLSGGQGYAYTELAAGSSGAELLAYLDTAP
;
A
#
# COMPACT_ATOMS: atom_id res chain seq x y z
N MET A 1 -14.89 12.62 13.53
CA MET A 1 -13.44 12.87 13.37
C MET A 1 -12.88 11.63 12.71
N SER A 2 -12.21 11.79 11.57
CA SER A 2 -11.54 10.67 10.91
C SER A 2 -10.22 10.38 11.64
N GLY A 3 -9.77 9.13 11.63
CA GLY A 3 -8.52 8.76 12.29
C GLY A 3 -7.29 9.24 11.51
N PRO A 4 -6.10 9.13 12.12
CA PRO A 4 -4.88 9.74 11.60
C PRO A 4 -4.21 8.91 10.48
N ASP A 5 -4.67 7.67 10.25
CA ASP A 5 -4.09 6.77 9.26
C ASP A 5 -4.79 6.95 7.91
N MET A 6 -4.00 6.87 6.83
CA MET A 6 -4.49 6.94 5.45
C MET A 6 -4.25 5.59 4.78
N LEU A 7 -5.27 5.09 4.06
CA LEU A 7 -5.21 3.80 3.40
C LEU A 7 -5.76 3.90 1.98
N LEU A 8 -4.90 3.68 0.99
CA LEU A 8 -5.29 3.43 -0.40
C LEU A 8 -5.45 1.92 -0.58
N LEU A 9 -6.60 1.49 -1.09
CA LEU A 9 -6.85 0.13 -1.55
C LEU A 9 -7.10 0.15 -3.05
N THR A 10 -6.40 -0.69 -3.80
CA THR A 10 -6.60 -0.86 -5.25
C THR A 10 -6.75 -2.33 -5.57
N THR A 11 -7.78 -2.69 -6.32
CA THR A 11 -8.04 -4.06 -6.78
C THR A 11 -7.98 -4.12 -8.30
N PHE A 12 -7.31 -5.14 -8.80
CA PHE A 12 -7.09 -5.43 -10.22
C PHE A 12 -7.84 -6.73 -10.59
N ALA A 13 -7.92 -7.02 -11.88
CA ALA A 13 -8.46 -8.29 -12.33
C ALA A 13 -7.65 -9.47 -11.76
N PRO A 14 -8.27 -10.59 -11.34
CA PRO A 14 -7.55 -11.75 -10.81
C PRO A 14 -6.44 -12.28 -11.73
N ALA A 15 -6.66 -12.22 -13.06
CA ALA A 15 -5.67 -12.62 -14.06
C ALA A 15 -4.41 -11.74 -14.07
N ALA A 16 -4.49 -10.51 -13.54
CA ALA A 16 -3.38 -9.57 -13.47
C ALA A 16 -2.51 -9.73 -12.21
N ALA A 17 -2.86 -10.65 -11.29
CA ALA A 17 -2.16 -10.80 -10.01
C ALA A 17 -0.65 -11.05 -10.16
N ALA A 18 -0.26 -11.93 -11.09
CA ALA A 18 1.15 -12.24 -11.33
C ALA A 18 1.90 -11.04 -11.94
N ASP A 19 1.27 -10.35 -12.89
CA ASP A 19 1.85 -9.17 -13.54
C ASP A 19 1.97 -8.00 -12.56
N LEU A 20 1.01 -7.83 -11.63
CA LEU A 20 1.05 -6.82 -10.58
C LEU A 20 2.23 -7.06 -9.65
N ALA A 21 2.37 -8.27 -9.11
CA ALA A 21 3.48 -8.61 -8.23
C ALA A 21 4.83 -8.47 -8.93
N LEU A 22 4.93 -8.91 -10.19
CA LEU A 22 6.14 -8.75 -10.99
C LEU A 22 6.49 -7.28 -11.22
N ALA A 23 5.51 -6.46 -11.61
CA ALA A 23 5.71 -5.03 -11.80
C ALA A 23 6.22 -4.40 -10.50
N VAL A 24 5.52 -4.54 -9.38
CA VAL A 24 5.95 -3.88 -8.14
C VAL A 24 7.35 -4.34 -7.69
N ARG A 25 7.74 -5.60 -7.92
CA ARG A 25 9.12 -6.08 -7.67
C ARG A 25 10.17 -5.47 -8.59
N GLN A 26 9.81 -5.15 -9.81
CA GLN A 26 10.71 -4.51 -10.78
C GLN A 26 10.76 -2.99 -10.62
N PHE A 27 9.87 -2.40 -9.83
CA PHE A 27 9.92 -0.99 -9.52
C PHE A 27 11.17 -0.65 -8.69
N ASP A 28 11.90 0.36 -9.14
CA ASP A 28 13.14 0.80 -8.52
C ASP A 28 12.88 1.67 -7.27
N PHE A 29 12.47 1.05 -6.17
CA PHE A 29 12.23 1.74 -4.89
C PHE A 29 13.53 2.31 -4.31
N GLN A 30 13.51 3.59 -3.94
CA GLN A 30 14.63 4.30 -3.32
C GLN A 30 14.47 4.42 -1.79
N HIS A 31 13.23 4.53 -1.30
CA HIS A 31 12.92 4.79 0.11
C HIS A 31 12.17 3.66 0.80
N PHE A 32 11.82 2.61 0.06
CA PHE A 32 11.19 1.41 0.57
C PHE A 32 12.10 0.19 0.40
N SER A 33 12.11 -0.65 1.43
CA SER A 33 12.79 -1.94 1.42
C SER A 33 11.77 -3.07 1.28
N HIS A 34 12.06 -4.01 0.39
CA HIS A 34 11.22 -5.19 0.18
C HIS A 34 11.42 -6.22 1.30
N HIS A 35 10.31 -6.76 1.79
CA HIS A 35 10.23 -7.87 2.73
C HIS A 35 9.18 -8.88 2.23
N PRO A 36 9.59 -10.09 1.84
CA PRO A 36 8.62 -11.14 1.49
C PRO A 36 7.97 -11.69 2.75
N VAL A 37 6.64 -11.74 2.78
CA VAL A 37 5.87 -12.27 3.90
C VAL A 37 5.27 -13.62 3.53
N ALA A 38 5.48 -14.65 4.36
CA ALA A 38 4.98 -15.99 4.13
C ALA A 38 3.99 -16.43 5.22
N ALA A 39 2.82 -16.92 4.78
CA ALA A 39 1.77 -17.50 5.64
C ALA A 39 1.32 -16.62 6.82
N GLN A 40 1.36 -15.29 6.66
CA GLN A 40 0.87 -14.35 7.67
C GLN A 40 -0.55 -13.91 7.37
N HIS A 41 -1.27 -13.47 8.41
CA HIS A 41 -2.59 -12.89 8.25
C HIS A 41 -2.51 -11.61 7.39
N CYS A 42 -3.23 -11.61 6.28
CA CYS A 42 -3.35 -10.47 5.39
C CYS A 42 -4.66 -9.74 5.69
N GLN A 43 -4.56 -8.49 6.16
CA GLN A 43 -5.73 -7.67 6.50
C GLN A 43 -6.68 -7.50 5.31
N GLN A 44 -6.12 -7.35 4.10
CA GLN A 44 -6.89 -7.15 2.87
C GLN A 44 -7.79 -8.34 2.51
N HIS A 45 -7.36 -9.57 2.81
CA HIS A 45 -8.10 -10.79 2.48
C HIS A 45 -8.69 -11.51 3.70
N ALA A 46 -8.44 -11.00 4.92
CA ALA A 46 -8.84 -11.59 6.19
C ALA A 46 -8.44 -13.08 6.34
N GLN A 47 -7.32 -13.50 5.73
CA GLN A 47 -6.84 -14.89 5.74
C GLN A 47 -5.31 -14.95 5.69
N GLN A 48 -4.74 -16.13 5.92
CA GLN A 48 -3.29 -16.34 5.75
C GLN A 48 -2.91 -16.25 4.27
N CYS A 49 -1.92 -15.42 3.96
CA CYS A 49 -1.42 -15.22 2.60
C CYS A 49 0.11 -15.19 2.57
N THR A 50 0.64 -15.36 1.35
CA THR A 50 2.01 -14.98 1.00
C THR A 50 1.94 -13.73 0.13
N TYR A 51 2.72 -12.71 0.45
CA TYR A 51 2.63 -11.40 -0.20
C TYR A 51 3.95 -10.64 -0.15
N ASP A 52 4.07 -9.62 -0.99
CA ASP A 52 5.19 -8.70 -0.94
C ASP A 52 4.82 -7.49 -0.09
N LEU A 53 5.68 -7.15 0.87
CA LEU A 53 5.55 -5.98 1.72
C LEU A 53 6.76 -5.07 1.47
N TYR A 54 6.50 -3.81 1.13
CA TYR A 54 7.52 -2.78 1.02
C TYR A 54 7.32 -1.82 2.18
N ILE A 55 8.38 -1.61 2.94
CA ILE A 55 8.34 -0.86 4.18
C ILE A 55 9.27 0.33 4.03
N ASP A 56 8.84 1.50 4.52
CA ASP A 56 9.72 2.64 4.61
C ASP A 56 11.06 2.26 5.28
N THR A 57 12.15 2.67 4.66
CA THR A 57 13.51 2.32 5.09
C THR A 57 13.83 2.75 6.52
N ARG A 58 13.10 3.74 7.07
CA ARG A 58 13.29 4.24 8.44
C ARG A 58 12.77 3.25 9.49
N ASN A 59 11.65 2.59 9.20
CA ASN A 59 11.00 1.65 10.11
C ASN A 59 11.21 0.18 9.76
N TYR A 60 11.88 -0.14 8.65
CA TYR A 60 12.07 -1.51 8.16
C TYR A 60 12.46 -2.48 9.28
N THR A 61 13.55 -2.21 10.00
CA THR A 61 14.05 -3.12 11.05
C THR A 61 13.03 -3.33 12.16
N SER A 62 12.34 -2.27 12.58
CA SER A 62 11.33 -2.32 13.65
C SER A 62 10.09 -3.09 13.21
N ILE A 63 9.58 -2.83 12.00
CA ILE A 63 8.39 -3.51 11.45
C ILE A 63 8.67 -4.99 11.22
N VAL A 64 9.79 -5.33 10.57
CA VAL A 64 10.18 -6.73 10.32
C VAL A 64 10.39 -7.47 11.63
N SER A 65 11.07 -6.87 12.62
CA SER A 65 11.26 -7.52 13.93
C SER A 65 9.93 -7.78 14.65
N SER A 66 8.93 -6.92 14.45
CA SER A 66 7.59 -7.12 15.00
C SER A 66 6.82 -8.21 14.26
N ILE A 67 6.88 -8.26 12.92
CA ILE A 67 6.23 -9.30 12.10
C ILE A 67 6.80 -10.68 12.43
N GLU A 68 8.12 -10.78 12.60
CA GLU A 68 8.82 -12.03 12.92
C GLU A 68 8.72 -12.44 14.40
N GLY A 69 8.02 -11.65 15.23
CA GLY A 69 7.85 -11.92 16.66
C GLY A 69 9.13 -11.78 17.48
N ARG A 70 10.18 -11.16 16.93
CA ARG A 70 11.46 -10.94 17.62
C ARG A 70 11.38 -9.80 18.63
N GLN A 71 10.68 -8.72 18.28
CA GLN A 71 10.51 -7.56 19.15
C GLN A 71 9.22 -6.83 18.81
N THR A 72 8.34 -6.65 19.79
CA THR A 72 7.19 -5.75 19.65
C THR A 72 7.67 -4.30 19.72
N ALA A 73 7.38 -3.54 18.67
CA ALA A 73 7.65 -2.11 18.62
C ALA A 73 6.33 -1.35 18.41
N ASN A 74 6.16 -0.25 19.14
CA ASN A 74 5.01 0.62 18.94
C ASN A 74 5.34 1.64 17.84
N ILE A 75 4.96 1.32 16.60
CA ILE A 75 5.32 2.08 15.40
C ILE A 75 4.10 2.85 14.94
N TRP A 76 4.06 4.13 15.29
CA TRP A 76 2.92 5.00 14.98
C TRP A 76 3.02 5.63 13.59
N ILE A 77 4.21 6.10 13.22
CA ILE A 77 4.46 6.72 11.91
C ILE A 77 5.17 5.70 11.04
N TYR A 78 4.50 5.24 10.00
CA TYR A 78 5.03 4.30 9.03
C TYR A 78 4.42 4.53 7.65
N HIS A 79 5.06 3.98 6.63
CA HIS A 79 4.53 3.92 5.28
C HIS A 79 4.82 2.53 4.71
N THR A 80 3.76 1.81 4.33
CA THR A 80 3.88 0.47 3.75
C THR A 80 3.12 0.36 2.45
N ILE A 81 3.64 -0.46 1.54
CA ILE A 81 2.99 -0.86 0.30
C ILE A 81 2.91 -2.39 0.33
N THR A 82 1.70 -2.94 0.23
CA THR A 82 1.47 -4.38 0.24
C THR A 82 0.92 -4.80 -1.12
N VAL A 83 1.47 -5.88 -1.68
CA VAL A 83 0.95 -6.51 -2.89
C VAL A 83 0.61 -7.96 -2.56
N CYS A 84 -0.68 -8.27 -2.58
CA CYS A 84 -1.17 -9.61 -2.33
C CYS A 84 -2.21 -9.97 -3.37
N GLN A 85 -1.98 -11.06 -4.11
CA GLN A 85 -2.85 -11.51 -5.19
C GLN A 85 -3.12 -10.37 -6.19
N ALA A 86 -4.39 -10.07 -6.48
CA ALA A 86 -4.78 -9.01 -7.42
C ALA A 86 -5.06 -7.66 -6.74
N ALA A 87 -4.44 -7.39 -5.60
CA ALA A 87 -4.68 -6.13 -4.91
C ALA A 87 -3.43 -5.55 -4.26
N LEU A 88 -3.41 -4.22 -4.27
CA LEU A 88 -2.35 -3.37 -3.78
C LEU A 88 -2.95 -2.46 -2.71
N SER A 89 -2.31 -2.41 -1.54
CA SER A 89 -2.64 -1.44 -0.51
C SER A 89 -1.45 -0.56 -0.20
N ILE A 90 -1.71 0.72 0.08
CA ILE A 90 -0.71 1.66 0.59
C ILE A 90 -1.25 2.26 1.87
N GLU A 91 -0.56 2.02 2.97
CA GLU A 91 -0.98 2.48 4.30
C GLU A 91 0.06 3.45 4.87
N ARG A 92 -0.45 4.53 5.48
CA ARG A 92 0.34 5.57 6.10
C ARG A 92 -0.15 5.79 7.52
N GLY A 93 0.62 5.34 8.50
CA GLY A 93 0.33 5.58 9.92
C GLY A 93 0.58 7.04 10.29
N TYR A 94 -0.41 7.71 10.89
CA TYR A 94 -0.36 9.15 11.20
C TYR A 94 0.00 10.04 10.00
N GLY A 95 -0.57 9.73 8.82
CA GLY A 95 -0.27 10.40 7.55
C GLY A 95 1.07 9.98 6.93
N GLY A 96 1.84 9.13 7.61
CA GLY A 96 3.13 8.62 7.15
C GLY A 96 4.21 9.70 7.12
N TYR A 97 5.28 9.41 6.38
CA TYR A 97 6.27 10.43 6.05
C TYR A 97 5.84 11.17 4.77
N GLY A 98 6.07 12.48 4.74
CA GLY A 98 5.91 13.31 3.54
C GLY A 98 6.93 12.95 2.46
N ASP A 99 7.41 13.94 1.72
CA ASP A 99 8.53 13.70 0.80
C ASP A 99 9.75 13.14 1.53
N PRO A 100 10.46 12.17 0.92
CA PRO A 100 10.33 11.70 -0.46
C PRO A 100 9.36 10.51 -0.69
N PHE A 101 8.69 10.03 0.36
CA PHE A 101 7.89 8.79 0.30
C PHE A 101 6.60 8.97 -0.52
N LEU A 102 5.93 10.12 -0.37
CA LEU A 102 4.73 10.45 -1.15
C LEU A 102 5.03 10.57 -2.66
N ALA A 103 6.16 11.19 -3.02
CA ALA A 103 6.60 11.27 -4.40
C ALA A 103 6.88 9.88 -5.01
N GLU A 104 7.49 8.98 -4.24
CA GLU A 104 7.75 7.62 -4.68
C GLU A 104 6.46 6.78 -4.82
N GLU A 105 5.51 6.96 -3.91
CA GLU A 105 4.18 6.37 -4.02
C GLU A 105 3.48 6.79 -5.33
N ARG A 106 3.44 8.09 -5.61
CA ARG A 106 2.86 8.64 -6.84
C ARG A 106 3.59 8.11 -8.07
N ARG A 107 4.91 7.97 -8.03
CA ARG A 107 5.72 7.39 -9.11
C ARG A 107 5.37 5.91 -9.35
N LEU A 108 5.19 5.13 -8.28
CA LEU A 108 4.75 3.74 -8.39
C LEU A 108 3.39 3.65 -9.06
N LEU A 109 2.39 4.38 -8.54
CA LEU A 109 1.03 4.35 -9.07
C LEU A 109 1.00 4.80 -10.52
N GLY A 110 1.67 5.92 -10.85
CA GLY A 110 1.81 6.40 -12.22
C GLY A 110 2.44 5.37 -13.17
N TRP A 111 3.47 4.66 -12.72
CA TRP A 111 4.11 3.62 -13.51
C TRP A 111 3.22 2.39 -13.70
N LEU A 112 2.53 1.92 -12.65
CA LEU A 112 1.60 0.79 -12.75
C LEU A 112 0.46 1.08 -13.73
N MET A 113 -0.09 2.31 -13.72
CA MET A 113 -1.17 2.71 -14.63
C MET A 113 -0.73 2.82 -16.11
N GLN A 114 0.56 2.81 -16.40
CA GLN A 114 1.07 2.75 -17.78
C GLN A 114 1.12 1.31 -18.33
N ILE A 115 1.00 0.31 -17.45
CA ILE A 115 1.03 -1.11 -17.84
C ILE A 115 -0.39 -1.52 -18.21
N ARG A 116 -0.65 -1.74 -19.51
CA ARG A 116 -1.99 -2.04 -20.05
C ARG A 116 -2.70 -3.21 -19.34
N GLN A 117 -1.94 -4.20 -18.87
CA GLN A 117 -2.46 -5.38 -18.17
C GLN A 117 -2.92 -5.07 -16.73
N LEU A 118 -2.54 -3.93 -16.17
CA LEU A 118 -2.78 -3.52 -14.78
C LEU A 118 -3.80 -2.37 -14.70
N GLU A 119 -4.96 -2.54 -15.33
CA GLU A 119 -6.07 -1.61 -15.13
C GLU A 119 -6.76 -1.91 -13.79
N PRO A 120 -6.87 -0.94 -12.87
CA PRO A 120 -7.67 -1.10 -11.65
C PRO A 120 -9.13 -1.37 -12.00
N GLN A 121 -9.74 -2.32 -11.31
CA GLN A 121 -11.21 -2.51 -11.33
C GLN A 121 -11.90 -1.60 -10.30
N MET A 122 -11.20 -1.30 -9.21
CA MET A 122 -11.68 -0.44 -8.14
C MET A 122 -10.51 0.12 -7.36
N TRP A 123 -10.64 1.36 -6.90
CA TRP A 123 -9.77 1.94 -5.89
C TRP A 123 -10.57 2.72 -4.85
N ARG A 124 -10.04 2.82 -3.63
CA ARG A 124 -10.66 3.53 -2.50
C ARG A 124 -9.57 4.20 -1.69
N MET A 125 -9.75 5.48 -1.37
CA MET A 125 -8.97 6.18 -0.36
C MET A 125 -9.78 6.26 0.93
N LEU A 126 -9.17 5.85 2.03
CA LEU A 126 -9.79 5.75 3.34
C LEU A 126 -8.98 6.55 4.38
N SER A 127 -9.66 7.08 5.39
CA SER A 127 -9.04 7.68 6.58
C SER A 127 -9.62 7.05 7.85
N GLY A 128 -8.78 6.70 8.81
CA GLY A 128 -9.16 5.92 9.99
C GLY A 128 -7.98 5.55 10.88
N GLY A 129 -8.04 4.37 11.49
CA GLY A 129 -6.97 3.86 12.35
C GLY A 129 -6.98 4.44 13.76
N GLN A 130 -6.08 3.97 14.63
CA GLN A 130 -5.94 4.46 16.02
C GLN A 130 -7.24 4.46 16.86
N GLY A 131 -8.07 3.42 16.71
CA GLY A 131 -9.35 3.31 17.40
C GLY A 131 -10.51 4.01 16.70
N TYR A 132 -10.26 4.64 15.54
CA TYR A 132 -11.29 5.16 14.66
C TYR A 132 -11.60 4.18 13.53
N ALA A 133 -12.88 4.04 13.19
CA ALA A 133 -13.31 3.28 12.03
C ALA A 133 -12.83 3.96 10.74
N TYR A 134 -12.38 3.17 9.77
CA TYR A 134 -12.04 3.68 8.44
C TYR A 134 -13.28 4.19 7.72
N THR A 135 -13.19 5.43 7.24
CA THR A 135 -14.22 6.11 6.44
C THR A 135 -13.67 6.38 5.05
N GLU A 136 -14.51 6.19 4.03
CA GLU A 136 -14.16 6.48 2.63
C GLU A 136 -14.10 7.98 2.36
N LEU A 137 -12.99 8.42 1.81
CA LEU A 137 -12.76 9.80 1.36
C LEU A 137 -13.05 9.95 -0.14
N ALA A 138 -12.66 8.96 -0.92
CA ALA A 138 -12.85 8.91 -2.37
C ALA A 138 -12.80 7.47 -2.86
N ALA A 139 -13.42 7.21 -4.00
CA ALA A 139 -13.35 5.93 -4.68
C ALA A 139 -13.51 6.12 -6.19
N GLY A 140 -13.08 5.13 -6.95
CA GLY A 140 -13.23 5.10 -8.40
C GLY A 140 -12.99 3.70 -8.96
N SER A 141 -13.06 3.60 -10.29
CA SER A 141 -13.08 2.32 -11.01
C SER A 141 -12.09 2.24 -12.18
N SER A 142 -11.23 3.25 -12.34
CA SER A 142 -10.20 3.25 -13.37
C SER A 142 -8.89 3.87 -12.88
N GLY A 143 -7.80 3.54 -13.59
CA GLY A 143 -6.50 4.14 -13.36
C GLY A 143 -6.47 5.64 -13.65
N ALA A 144 -7.22 6.08 -14.67
CA ALA A 144 -7.33 7.50 -15.01
C ALA A 144 -7.97 8.32 -13.87
N GLU A 145 -9.05 7.80 -13.25
CA GLU A 145 -9.68 8.42 -12.08
C GLU A 145 -8.73 8.46 -10.87
N LEU A 146 -7.96 7.38 -10.65
CA LEU A 146 -6.98 7.34 -9.57
C LEU A 146 -5.90 8.41 -9.77
N LEU A 147 -5.32 8.52 -10.96
CA LEU A 147 -4.31 9.53 -11.26
C LEU A 147 -4.86 10.95 -11.12
N ALA A 148 -6.07 11.21 -11.63
CA ALA A 148 -6.73 12.49 -11.46
C ALA A 148 -6.97 12.84 -9.98
N TYR A 149 -7.38 11.85 -9.16
CA TYR A 149 -7.51 12.03 -7.72
C TYR A 149 -6.17 12.42 -7.09
N LEU A 150 -5.08 11.70 -7.40
CA LEU A 150 -3.75 12.00 -6.87
C LEU A 150 -3.31 13.41 -7.24
N ASP A 151 -3.52 13.87 -8.47
CA ASP A 151 -3.12 15.22 -8.91
C ASP A 151 -3.85 16.34 -8.16
N THR A 152 -5.04 16.07 -7.63
CA THR A 152 -5.81 17.03 -6.80
C THR A 152 -5.59 16.88 -5.30
N ALA A 153 -5.03 15.75 -4.87
CA ALA A 153 -4.77 15.49 -3.47
C ALA A 153 -3.56 16.33 -3.00
N PRO A 154 -3.70 17.10 -1.91
CA PRO A 154 -2.62 17.93 -1.36
C PRO A 154 -1.40 17.12 -0.89
#